data_AF-A0A1S2WXQ6-F1
#
_entry.id   AF-A0A1S2WXQ6-F1
#
_cell.length_a   1.000
_cell.length_b   1.000
_cell.length_c   1.000
_cell.angle_alpha   90.00
_cell.angle_beta   90.00
_cell.angle_gamma   90.00
#
_symmetry.space_group_name_H-M   'P 1'
#
loop_
_entity.id
_entity.type
_entity.pdbx_description
1 polymer ?
#
loop_
_entity_poly.entity_id
_entity_poly.type
_entity_poly.pdbx_seq_one_letter_code
_entity_poly.pdbx_strand_id
1 'polypeptide(L)'
;MNYRDKNIDQKIDKLLFEDLASITVRDIQRKYNISSNRKILVYLTYLYQMDMVEIFQCKQKTIYRAQGSYLNTLGFKYQKYEYEGKI
;
A
#
# COMPACT_ATOMS: atom_id res chain seq x y z
N MET A 1 -19.53 8.26 8.75
CA MET A 1 -18.80 7.29 9.59
C MET A 1 -17.44 7.03 8.92
N ASN A 2 -16.35 7.59 9.46
CA ASN A 2 -15.04 7.61 8.80
C ASN A 2 -14.23 6.38 9.22
N TYR A 3 -14.35 5.29 8.47
CA TYR A 3 -13.78 3.97 8.79
C TYR A 3 -12.31 3.80 8.32
N ARG A 4 -11.58 4.91 8.05
CA ARG A 4 -10.17 4.87 7.58
C ARG A 4 -9.20 4.79 8.75
N ASP A 5 -8.42 3.72 8.78
CA ASP A 5 -7.37 3.48 9.76
C ASP A 5 -6.04 4.00 9.19
N LYS A 6 -5.70 5.26 9.52
CA LYS A 6 -4.51 5.95 8.98
C LYS A 6 -3.20 5.18 9.20
N ASN A 7 -3.12 4.34 10.23
CA ASN A 7 -1.95 3.51 10.51
C ASN A 7 -1.81 2.38 9.48
N ILE A 8 -2.93 1.75 9.10
CA ILE A 8 -2.94 0.71 8.07
C ILE A 8 -2.66 1.31 6.70
N ASP A 9 -3.24 2.47 6.38
CA ASP A 9 -2.98 3.18 5.13
C ASP A 9 -1.47 3.42 4.95
N GLN A 10 -0.81 3.99 5.98
CA GLN A 10 0.64 4.25 5.96
C GLN A 10 1.48 2.97 5.81
N LYS A 11 1.06 1.86 6.43
CA LYS A 11 1.74 0.57 6.31
C LYS A 11 1.65 -0.01 4.90
N ILE A 12 0.49 0.12 4.27
CA ILE A 12 0.28 -0.35 2.89
C ILE A 12 1.09 0.51 1.91
N ASP A 13 1.06 1.83 2.07
CA ASP A 13 1.89 2.77 1.28
C ASP A 13 3.38 2.42 1.38
N LYS A 14 3.87 2.22 2.60
CA LYS A 14 5.26 1.86 2.86
C LYS A 14 5.63 0.54 2.18
N LEU A 15 4.77 -0.48 2.26
CA LEU A 15 5.02 -1.79 1.66
C LEU A 15 5.03 -1.74 0.12
N LEU A 16 4.12 -0.96 -0.48
CA LEU A 16 4.07 -0.74 -1.93
C LEU A 16 5.33 -0.04 -2.44
N PHE A 17 5.89 0.88 -1.65
CA PHE A 17 7.06 1.65 -2.02
C PHE A 17 8.39 0.90 -1.80
N GLU A 18 8.58 0.27 -0.64
CA GLU A 18 9.88 -0.30 -0.24
C GLU A 18 10.12 -1.72 -0.74
N ASP A 19 9.12 -2.60 -0.64
CA ASP A 19 9.35 -4.05 -0.77
C ASP A 19 8.83 -4.59 -2.10
N LEU A 20 7.65 -4.15 -2.52
CA LEU A 20 6.87 -4.85 -3.53
C LEU A 20 5.94 -3.85 -4.22
N ALA A 21 6.34 -3.34 -5.39
CA ALA A 21 5.42 -2.59 -6.27
C ALA A 21 4.13 -3.39 -6.63
N SER A 22 4.03 -4.65 -6.19
CA SER A 22 2.86 -5.52 -6.27
C SER A 22 2.68 -6.33 -4.99
N ILE A 23 1.58 -6.15 -4.26
CA ILE A 23 1.31 -6.82 -2.97
C ILE A 23 0.00 -7.61 -2.98
N THR A 24 -0.08 -8.61 -2.11
CA THR A 24 -1.35 -9.26 -1.75
C THR A 24 -1.77 -8.85 -0.35
N VAL A 25 -3.06 -9.05 -0.01
CA VAL A 25 -3.56 -8.87 1.36
C VAL A 25 -2.72 -9.67 2.36
N ARG A 26 -2.35 -10.90 1.99
CA ARG A 26 -1.56 -11.79 2.85
C ARG A 26 -0.17 -11.24 3.16
N ASP A 27 0.46 -10.55 2.20
CA ASP A 27 1.78 -9.95 2.40
C ASP A 27 1.71 -8.83 3.44
N ILE A 28 0.68 -7.97 3.36
CA ILE A 28 0.41 -6.91 4.33
C ILE A 28 0.14 -7.49 5.73
N GLN A 29 -0.68 -8.54 5.80
CA GLN A 29 -0.98 -9.22 7.07
C GLN A 29 0.29 -9.79 7.72
N ARG A 30 1.13 -10.47 6.94
CA ARG A 30 2.36 -11.10 7.44
C ARG A 30 3.39 -10.06 7.88
N LYS A 31 3.59 -9.00 7.11
CA LYS A 31 4.59 -7.96 7.43
C LYS A 31 4.22 -7.20 8.71
N TYR A 32 2.95 -6.83 8.88
CA TYR A 32 2.52 -5.92 9.95
C TYR A 32 1.67 -6.57 11.04
N ASN A 33 1.55 -7.90 11.04
CA ASN A 33 0.73 -8.68 11.97
C ASN A 33 -0.72 -8.15 12.07
N ILE A 34 -1.34 -7.84 10.93
CA ILE A 34 -2.71 -7.32 10.86
C ILE A 34 -3.69 -8.49 10.69
N SER A 35 -4.58 -8.70 11.66
CA SER A 35 -5.58 -9.77 11.62
C SER A 35 -6.78 -9.45 10.71
N SER A 36 -7.12 -8.18 10.55
CA SER A 36 -8.33 -7.76 9.85
C SER A 36 -8.12 -7.53 8.35
N ASN A 37 -8.61 -8.47 7.52
CA ASN A 37 -8.65 -8.31 6.05
C ASN A 37 -9.47 -7.10 5.62
N ARG A 38 -10.58 -6.84 6.33
CA ARG A 38 -11.52 -5.77 5.96
C ARG A 38 -10.83 -4.41 5.91
N LYS A 39 -10.01 -4.08 6.90
CA LYS A 39 -9.32 -2.79 6.96
C LYS A 39 -8.33 -2.62 5.80
N ILE A 40 -7.60 -3.69 5.47
CA ILE A 40 -6.66 -3.71 4.34
C ILE A 40 -7.41 -3.52 3.02
N LEU A 41 -8.48 -4.28 2.82
CA LEU A 41 -9.29 -4.23 1.60
C LEU A 41 -9.96 -2.87 1.38
N VAL A 42 -10.41 -2.21 2.45
CA VAL A 42 -10.98 -0.84 2.35
C VAL A 42 -9.97 0.11 1.72
N TYR A 43 -8.72 0.09 2.17
CA TYR A 43 -7.71 0.99 1.63
C TYR A 43 -7.25 0.61 0.23
N LEU A 44 -7.04 -0.68 -0.05
CA LEU A 44 -6.68 -1.14 -1.40
C LEU A 44 -7.79 -0.86 -2.43
N THR A 45 -9.06 -0.95 -2.02
CA THR A 45 -10.20 -0.59 -2.87
C THR A 45 -10.22 0.92 -3.14
N TYR A 46 -9.93 1.74 -2.12
CA TYR A 46 -9.80 3.18 -2.29
C TYR A 46 -8.66 3.54 -3.27
N LEU A 47 -7.50 2.90 -3.16
CA LEU A 47 -6.40 3.12 -4.10
C LEU A 47 -6.77 2.70 -5.52
N TYR A 48 -7.50 1.60 -5.68
CA TYR A 48 -8.00 1.16 -6.99
C TYR A 48 -8.98 2.16 -7.60
N GLN A 49 -9.91 2.69 -6.81
CA GLN A 49 -10.86 3.73 -7.26
C GLN A 49 -10.21 5.05 -7.65
N MET A 50 -9.00 5.32 -7.14
CA MET A 50 -8.21 6.50 -7.45
C MET A 50 -7.22 6.25 -8.60
N ASP A 51 -7.31 5.12 -9.30
CA ASP A 51 -6.35 4.67 -10.32
C ASP A 51 -4.89 4.62 -9.82
N MET A 52 -4.68 4.45 -8.51
CA MET A 52 -3.33 4.40 -7.92
C MET A 52 -2.74 2.99 -7.96
N VAL A 53 -3.61 1.97 -7.99
CA VAL A 53 -3.22 0.56 -8.10
C VAL A 53 -4.07 -0.16 -9.13
N GLU A 54 -3.49 -1.17 -9.75
CA GLU A 54 -4.15 -2.12 -10.65
C GLU A 54 -4.35 -3.46 -9.95
N ILE A 55 -5.44 -4.15 -10.28
CA ILE A 55 -5.78 -5.46 -9.70
C ILE A 55 -5.53 -6.55 -10.73
N PHE A 56 -4.69 -7.52 -10.38
CA PHE A 56 -4.41 -8.70 -11.19
C PHE A 56 -4.82 -9.98 -10.45
N GLN A 57 -5.43 -10.93 -11.16
CA GLN A 57 -5.63 -12.28 -10.64
C GLN A 57 -4.57 -13.23 -11.19
N CYS A 58 -3.85 -13.90 -10.30
CA CYS A 58 -2.84 -14.90 -10.66
C CYS A 58 -2.99 -16.14 -9.78
N LYS A 59 -3.33 -17.30 -10.38
CA LYS A 59 -3.41 -18.61 -9.69
C LYS A 59 -4.12 -18.54 -8.33
N GLN A 60 -5.33 -17.93 -8.31
CA GLN A 60 -6.18 -17.72 -7.11
C GLN A 60 -5.70 -16.65 -6.11
N LYS A 61 -4.69 -15.85 -6.44
CA LYS A 61 -4.26 -14.69 -5.65
C LYS A 61 -4.66 -13.39 -6.33
N THR A 62 -5.23 -12.48 -5.54
CA THR A 62 -5.44 -11.08 -5.95
C THR A 62 -4.20 -10.27 -5.61
N ILE A 63 -3.60 -9.68 -6.63
CA ILE A 63 -2.40 -8.85 -6.54
C ILE A 63 -2.82 -7.41 -6.81
N TYR A 64 -2.36 -6.50 -5.96
CA TYR A 64 -2.54 -5.06 -6.09
C TYR A 64 -1.20 -4.46 -6.47
N ARG A 65 -1.08 -3.97 -7.70
CA ARG A 65 0.14 -3.38 -8.25
C ARG A 65 0.05 -1.87 -8.23
N ALA A 66 1.00 -1.18 -7.63
CA ALA A 66 1.06 0.27 -7.71
C ALA A 66 1.41 0.75 -9.12
N GLN A 67 0.70 1.78 -9.58
CA GLN A 67 1.05 2.46 -10.81
C GLN A 67 2.31 3.32 -10.61
N GLY A 68 3.06 3.56 -11.70
CA GLY A 68 4.28 4.37 -11.64
C GLY A 68 4.05 5.80 -11.13
N SER A 69 2.91 6.41 -11.48
CA SER A 69 2.47 7.72 -10.97
C SER A 69 2.32 7.73 -9.44
N TYR A 70 1.77 6.65 -8.88
CA TYR A 70 1.61 6.50 -7.44
C TYR A 70 2.95 6.26 -6.75
N LEU A 71 3.81 5.40 -7.31
CA LEU A 71 5.15 5.17 -6.78
C LEU A 71 6.00 6.45 -6.77
N ASN A 72 5.89 7.31 -7.79
CA ASN A 72 6.53 8.62 -7.78
C ASN A 72 6.01 9.49 -6.63
N THR A 73 4.69 9.52 -6.41
CA THR A 73 4.07 10.26 -5.30
C THR A 73 4.55 9.76 -3.94
N LEU A 74 4.63 8.43 -3.77
CA LEU A 74 5.19 7.81 -2.57
C LEU A 74 6.70 8.11 -2.43
N GLY A 75 7.42 8.12 -3.54
CA GLY A 75 8.83 8.54 -3.61
C GLY A 75 9.03 9.94 -3.04
N PHE A 76 8.24 10.93 -3.48
CA PHE A 76 8.31 12.28 -2.89
C PHE A 76 7.93 12.31 -1.40
N LYS A 77 6.93 11.51 -1.01
CA LYS A 77 6.48 11.40 0.38
C LYS A 77 7.56 10.81 1.30
N TYR A 78 8.32 9.82 0.82
CA TYR A 78 9.29 9.08 1.62
C TYR A 78 10.76 9.47 1.40
N GLN A 79 11.14 10.11 0.29
CA GLN A 79 12.47 10.72 0.10
C GLN A 79 12.74 11.87 1.08
N LYS A 80 11.70 12.60 1.51
CA LYS A 80 11.84 13.60 2.58
C LYS A 80 12.42 13.01 3.88
N TYR A 81 12.18 11.72 4.17
CA TYR A 81 12.69 11.08 5.39
C TYR A 81 14.18 10.72 5.31
N GLU A 82 14.74 10.43 4.14
CA GLU A 82 16.19 10.21 4.01
C GLU A 82 16.99 11.51 4.04
N TYR A 83 16.39 12.63 3.60
CA TYR A 83 17.06 13.94 3.59
C TYR A 83 17.02 14.65 4.96
N GLU A 84 15.92 14.56 5.71
CA GLU A 84 15.81 15.22 7.03
C GLU A 84 16.53 14.46 8.18
N GLY A 85 17.02 13.23 7.95
CA GLY A 85 17.76 12.42 8.93
C GLY A 85 19.28 12.39 8.77
N LYS A 86 19.85 13.19 7.84
CA LYS A 86 21.29 13.28 7.58
C LYS A 86 21.79 14.72 7.43
N ILE A 87 21.45 15.58 8.41
CA ILE A 87 22.20 16.81 8.70
C ILE A 87 22.47 16.84 10.21
#